data_AF-A0A8S3ZJQ1-F1
#
_entry.id   AF-A0A8S3ZJQ1-F1
#
_cell.length_a   1.000
_cell.length_b   1.000
_cell.length_c   1.000
_cell.angle_alpha   90.00
_cell.angle_beta   90.00
_cell.angle_gamma   90.00
#
_symmetry.space_group_name_H-M   'P 1'
#
loop_
_entity.id
_entity.type
_entity.pdbx_description
1 polymer ?
#
loop_
_entity_poly.entity_id
_entity_poly.type
_entity_poly.pdbx_seq_one_letter_code
_entity_poly.pdbx_strand_id
1 'polypeptide(L)'
;PPEAAPTWQGARNATEMPNSCWQMIDTSFGRAQRVEMWNPNTNMSEDCLYLNLWIPSTTTTKPILVWIYGGGFWAGTSTLSVYNALRLASRSDLIVASFNY
;
A
#
# COMPACT_ATOMS: atom_id res chain seq x y z
N PRO A 1 10.56 13.92 11.50
CA PRO A 1 9.56 12.87 11.86
C PRO A 1 8.28 13.15 11.07
N PRO A 2 7.42 12.15 10.80
CA PRO A 2 6.12 12.44 10.21
C PRO A 2 5.30 13.30 11.17
N GLU A 3 4.58 14.27 10.63
CA GLU A 3 3.58 15.04 11.37
C GLU A 3 2.20 14.45 11.10
N ALA A 4 1.25 14.67 12.02
CA ALA A 4 -0.12 14.22 11.82
C ALA A 4 -0.71 14.90 10.59
N ALA A 5 -1.45 14.14 9.76
CA ALA A 5 -2.12 14.71 8.60
C ALA A 5 -3.10 15.81 9.05
N PRO A 6 -3.17 16.95 8.33
CA PRO A 6 -4.09 18.01 8.65
C PRO A 6 -5.53 17.51 8.53
N THR A 7 -6.42 18.01 9.38
CA THR A 7 -7.86 17.74 9.25
C THR A 7 -8.37 18.33 7.92
N TRP A 8 -9.27 17.60 7.25
CA TRP A 8 -9.94 18.09 6.04
C TRP A 8 -11.47 18.08 6.23
N GLN A 9 -12.16 18.86 5.41
CA GLN A 9 -13.62 18.92 5.37
C GLN A 9 -14.14 18.07 4.22
N GLY A 10 -15.28 17.40 4.43
CA GLY A 10 -15.93 16.56 3.42
C GLY A 10 -15.23 15.21 3.16
N ALA A 11 -15.77 14.47 2.19
CA ALA A 11 -15.21 13.20 1.76
C ALA A 11 -14.00 13.42 0.85
N ARG A 12 -12.92 12.66 1.09
CA ARG A 12 -11.80 12.55 0.16
C ARG A 12 -11.99 11.32 -0.71
N ASN A 13 -11.62 11.44 -1.98
CA ASN A 13 -11.60 10.29 -2.86
C ASN A 13 -10.44 9.36 -2.43
N ALA A 14 -10.75 8.10 -2.15
CA ALA A 14 -9.81 7.06 -1.72
C ALA A 14 -9.95 5.80 -2.59
N THR A 15 -10.31 5.97 -3.87
CA THR A 15 -10.50 4.86 -4.83
C THR A 15 -9.24 4.54 -5.64
N GLU A 16 -8.19 5.36 -5.55
CA GLU A 16 -6.94 5.19 -6.27
C GLU A 16 -5.82 4.79 -5.32
N MET A 17 -4.88 3.99 -5.82
CA MET A 17 -3.70 3.63 -5.04
C MET A 17 -2.79 4.86 -4.88
N PRO A 18 -2.20 5.07 -3.69
CA PRO A 18 -1.35 6.22 -3.43
C PRO A 18 -0.03 6.14 -4.20
N ASN A 19 0.69 7.25 -4.25
CA ASN A 19 2.06 7.26 -4.74
C ASN A 19 2.94 6.32 -3.88
N SER A 20 3.87 5.63 -4.52
CA SER A 20 4.97 4.96 -3.82
C SER A 20 5.95 6.00 -3.29
N CYS A 21 6.60 5.72 -2.17
CA CYS A 21 7.70 6.56 -1.71
C CYS A 21 8.86 6.52 -2.69
N TRP A 22 9.62 7.62 -2.73
CA TRP A 22 10.77 7.76 -3.61
C TRP A 22 11.79 6.66 -3.32
N GLN A 23 12.18 5.90 -4.35
CA GLN A 23 13.13 4.80 -4.26
C GLN A 23 13.82 4.54 -5.60
N MET A 24 14.92 3.79 -5.59
CA MET A 24 15.58 3.38 -6.82
C MET A 24 14.80 2.24 -7.49
N ILE A 25 14.66 2.31 -8.81
CA ILE A 25 14.07 1.23 -9.62
C ILE A 25 15.17 0.20 -9.89
N ASP A 26 14.93 -1.07 -9.56
CA ASP A 26 15.84 -2.14 -9.92
C ASP A 26 15.73 -2.43 -11.42
N THR A 27 16.83 -2.15 -12.13
CA THR A 27 16.96 -2.37 -13.57
C THR A 27 18.07 -3.37 -13.89
N SER A 28 18.60 -4.07 -12.88
CA SER A 28 19.77 -4.98 -12.98
C SER A 28 19.56 -6.09 -14.01
N PHE A 29 18.30 -6.47 -14.25
CA PHE A 29 17.91 -7.49 -15.22
C PHE A 29 16.93 -6.95 -16.27
N GLY A 30 16.98 -5.65 -16.58
CA GLY A 30 16.00 -4.99 -17.42
C GLY A 30 14.58 -5.14 -16.87
N ARG A 31 13.60 -5.45 -17.73
CA ARG A 31 12.19 -5.65 -17.36
C ARG A 31 11.83 -7.10 -17.06
N ALA A 32 12.76 -7.88 -16.51
CA ALA A 32 12.48 -9.24 -16.11
C ALA A 32 11.39 -9.26 -15.03
N GLN A 33 10.28 -9.99 -15.27
CA GLN A 33 9.10 -9.97 -14.41
C GLN A 33 9.39 -10.24 -12.92
N ARG A 34 10.35 -11.14 -12.63
CA ARG A 34 10.74 -11.51 -11.26
C ARG A 34 11.35 -10.36 -10.47
N VAL A 35 11.89 -9.37 -11.16
CA VAL A 35 12.48 -8.15 -10.59
C VAL A 35 11.42 -7.05 -10.62
N GLU A 36 10.78 -6.86 -11.76
CA GLU A 36 9.80 -5.80 -11.98
C GLU A 36 8.59 -5.89 -11.03
N MET A 37 8.22 -7.10 -10.59
CA MET A 37 7.13 -7.28 -9.63
C MET A 37 7.37 -6.62 -8.25
N TRP A 38 8.63 -6.25 -7.95
CA TRP A 38 9.03 -5.57 -6.73
C TRP A 38 9.31 -4.07 -6.94
N ASN A 39 9.36 -3.61 -8.19
CA ASN A 39 9.46 -2.19 -8.51
C ASN A 39 8.12 -1.47 -8.26
N PRO A 40 8.14 -0.16 -7.97
CA PRO A 40 6.92 0.65 -7.81
C PRO A 40 5.97 0.51 -9.00
N ASN A 41 4.70 0.19 -8.73
CA ASN A 41 3.64 0.10 -9.73
C ASN A 41 2.71 1.32 -9.77
N THR A 42 3.03 2.34 -8.97
CA THR A 42 2.38 3.66 -8.89
C THR A 42 3.44 4.75 -9.04
N ASN A 43 3.03 5.99 -9.33
CA ASN A 43 3.97 7.11 -9.38
C ASN A 43 4.76 7.24 -8.07
N MET A 44 6.01 7.69 -8.18
CA MET A 44 6.83 7.98 -7.00
C MET A 44 6.70 9.44 -6.59
N SER A 45 6.60 9.69 -5.28
CA SER A 45 6.52 11.03 -4.69
C SER A 45 7.08 11.01 -3.26
N GLU A 46 7.49 12.17 -2.75
CA GLU A 46 7.72 12.35 -1.30
C GLU A 46 6.38 12.47 -0.54
N ASP A 47 5.33 12.94 -1.23
CA ASP A 47 3.95 12.82 -0.75
C ASP A 47 3.46 11.39 -1.00
N CYS A 48 3.90 10.47 -0.11
CA CYS A 48 3.65 9.03 -0.20
C CYS A 48 3.06 8.41 1.08
N LEU A 49 2.92 9.18 2.18
CA LEU A 49 2.46 8.69 3.47
C LEU A 49 0.94 8.44 3.49
N TYR A 50 0.54 7.32 2.90
CA TYR A 50 -0.85 6.89 2.80
C TYR A 50 -1.03 5.47 3.34
N LEU A 51 -2.26 5.17 3.73
CA LEU A 51 -2.69 3.84 4.15
C LEU A 51 -3.84 3.35 3.27
N ASN A 52 -3.87 2.06 2.98
CA ASN A 52 -4.92 1.37 2.24
C ASN A 52 -5.70 0.47 3.21
N LEU A 53 -7.03 0.43 3.06
CA LEU A 53 -7.91 -0.44 3.84
C LEU A 53 -8.73 -1.33 2.90
N TRP A 54 -8.76 -2.63 3.19
CA TRP A 54 -9.66 -3.59 2.57
C TRP A 54 -10.63 -4.08 3.64
N ILE A 55 -11.88 -3.67 3.51
CA ILE A 55 -12.94 -3.92 4.48
C ILE A 55 -13.97 -4.85 3.82
N PRO A 56 -14.30 -6.02 4.41
CA PRO A 56 -15.39 -6.86 3.93
C PRO A 56 -16.73 -6.13 4.09
N SER A 57 -17.75 -6.49 3.30
CA SER A 57 -19.05 -5.77 3.25
C SER A 57 -19.91 -5.86 4.54
N THR A 58 -19.38 -6.39 5.63
CA THR A 58 -20.07 -6.57 6.91
C THR A 58 -19.67 -5.47 7.91
N THR A 59 -20.63 -4.98 8.68
CA THR A 59 -20.49 -3.79 9.54
C THR A 59 -20.16 -4.11 11.00
N THR A 60 -19.74 -5.34 11.30
CA THR A 60 -19.38 -5.77 12.66
C THR A 60 -17.92 -5.43 12.97
N THR A 61 -17.59 -5.34 14.27
CA THR A 61 -16.19 -5.24 14.72
C THR A 61 -15.40 -6.46 14.24
N LYS A 62 -14.19 -6.22 13.71
CA LYS A 62 -13.32 -7.25 13.12
C LYS A 62 -11.87 -7.06 13.56
N PRO A 63 -11.09 -8.16 13.61
CA PRO A 63 -9.63 -8.05 13.75
C PRO A 63 -9.04 -7.32 12.53
N ILE A 64 -7.93 -6.62 12.76
CA ILE A 64 -7.19 -5.90 11.74
C ILE A 64 -5.83 -6.59 11.56
N LEU A 65 -5.53 -7.00 10.34
CA LEU A 65 -4.19 -7.40 9.92
C LEU A 65 -3.50 -6.19 9.30
N VAL A 66 -2.36 -5.79 9.86
CA VAL A 66 -1.55 -4.68 9.34
C VAL A 66 -0.33 -5.24 8.60
N TRP A 67 -0.26 -5.00 7.29
CA TRP A 67 0.85 -5.40 6.42
C TRP A 67 1.92 -4.32 6.36
N ILE A 68 3.16 -4.71 6.62
CA ILE A 68 4.37 -3.88 6.50
C ILE A 68 5.23 -4.54 5.43
N TYR A 69 5.46 -3.85 4.31
CA TYR A 69 6.27 -4.40 3.23
C TYR A 69 7.76 -4.45 3.61
N GLY A 70 8.47 -5.43 3.06
CA GLY A 70 9.93 -5.48 3.09
C GLY A 70 10.58 -4.67 1.96
N GLY A 71 11.86 -4.91 1.70
CA GLY A 71 12.65 -4.15 0.72
C GLY A 71 13.90 -3.49 1.32
N GLY A 72 14.38 -4.04 2.45
CA GLY A 72 15.67 -3.67 3.03
C GLY A 72 15.76 -2.21 3.49
N PHE A 73 14.63 -1.55 3.75
CA PHE A 73 14.54 -0.14 4.13
C PHE A 73 14.99 0.86 3.06
N TRP A 74 15.22 0.43 1.82
CA TRP A 74 15.59 1.31 0.70
C TRP A 74 14.62 1.21 -0.48
N ALA A 75 13.77 0.19 -0.50
CA ALA A 75 12.73 -0.02 -1.51
C ALA A 75 11.48 -0.67 -0.89
N GLY A 76 10.43 -0.77 -1.69
CA GLY A 76 9.14 -1.35 -1.35
C GLY A 76 8.00 -0.36 -1.45
N THR A 77 6.78 -0.87 -1.60
CA THR A 77 5.55 -0.09 -1.55
C THR A 77 4.38 -0.98 -1.18
N SER A 78 3.35 -0.39 -0.55
CA SER A 78 2.13 -1.11 -0.18
C SER A 78 1.22 -1.43 -1.37
N THR A 79 1.48 -0.82 -2.53
CA THR A 79 0.61 -0.87 -3.71
C THR A 79 0.87 -2.04 -4.65
N LEU A 80 1.94 -2.82 -4.41
CA LEU A 80 2.31 -3.95 -5.27
C LEU A 80 1.16 -4.95 -5.43
N SER A 81 0.94 -5.44 -6.65
CA SER A 81 -0.15 -6.38 -6.97
C SER A 81 -0.12 -7.67 -6.14
N VAL A 82 1.07 -8.11 -5.72
CA VAL A 82 1.25 -9.29 -4.85
C VAL A 82 0.69 -9.07 -3.44
N TYR A 83 0.53 -7.81 -3.01
CA TYR A 83 -0.05 -7.42 -1.72
C TYR A 83 -1.53 -7.06 -1.81
N ASN A 84 -2.17 -7.23 -2.98
CA ASN A 84 -3.59 -6.92 -3.13
C ASN A 84 -4.45 -7.80 -2.20
N ALA A 85 -4.98 -7.18 -1.14
CA ALA A 85 -5.66 -7.88 -0.06
C ALA A 85 -7.16 -8.14 -0.32
N LEU A 86 -7.68 -7.83 -1.52
CA LEU A 86 -9.10 -8.05 -1.86
C LEU A 86 -9.55 -9.50 -1.58
N ARG A 87 -8.73 -10.48 -1.98
CA ARG A 87 -9.04 -11.90 -1.77
C ARG A 87 -8.91 -12.32 -0.31
N LEU A 88 -8.00 -11.70 0.45
CA LEU A 88 -7.78 -12.02 1.86
C LEU A 88 -8.94 -11.50 2.71
N ALA A 89 -9.27 -10.21 2.56
CA ALA A 89 -10.35 -9.55 3.29
C ALA A 89 -11.71 -10.18 2.98
N SER A 90 -11.99 -10.52 1.72
CA SER A 90 -13.27 -11.14 1.31
C SER A 90 -13.48 -12.57 1.82
N ARG A 91 -12.41 -13.28 2.23
CA ARG A 91 -12.48 -14.70 2.63
C ARG A 91 -12.26 -14.97 4.11
N SER A 92 -11.67 -14.04 4.84
CA SER A 92 -11.12 -14.31 6.20
C SER A 92 -11.78 -13.47 7.30
N ASP A 93 -12.92 -12.85 7.01
CA ASP A 93 -13.71 -11.98 7.90
C ASP A 93 -12.87 -11.01 8.76
N LEU A 94 -11.86 -10.40 8.13
CA LEU A 94 -10.93 -9.47 8.76
C LEU A 94 -10.73 -8.24 7.88
N ILE A 95 -10.32 -7.14 8.52
CA ILE A 95 -9.86 -5.95 7.81
C ILE A 95 -8.38 -6.12 7.52
N VAL A 96 -7.95 -5.80 6.30
CA VAL A 96 -6.53 -5.68 5.98
C VAL A 96 -6.18 -4.22 5.84
N ALA A 97 -5.10 -3.80 6.49
CA ALA A 97 -4.50 -2.48 6.35
C ALA A 97 -3.08 -2.63 5.83
N SER A 98 -2.63 -1.71 4.99
CA SER A 98 -1.23 -1.58 4.58
C SER A 98 -0.88 -0.10 4.49
N PHE A 99 0.38 0.27 4.67
CA PHE A 99 0.79 1.67 4.59
C PHE A 99 2.16 1.82 3.93
N ASN A 100 2.42 3.01 3.43
CA ASN A 100 3.74 3.43 2.97
C ASN A 100 4.53 4.08 4.12
N TYR A 101 5.82 3.79 4.14
CA TYR A 101 6.81 4.31 5.08
C TYR A 101 8.11 4.66 4.37
#